data_AF-A0A2D6MC21-F1
#
_entry.id   AF-A0A2D6MC21-F1
#
_cell.length_a   1.000
_cell.length_b   1.000
_cell.length_c   1.000
_cell.angle_alpha   90.00
_cell.angle_beta   90.00
_cell.angle_gamma   90.00
#
_symmetry.space_group_name_H-M   'P 1'
#
loop_
_entity.id
_entity.type
_entity.pdbx_description
1 polymer ?
#
loop_
_entity_poly.entity_id
_entity_poly.type
_entity_poly.pdbx_seq_one_letter_code
_entity_poly.pdbx_strand_id
1 'polypeptide(L)'
;MAKETKIYTQDDMTEMEKLVPTIEEEMETFGMHIHQVPSDKGPFGTDTPEPRIKYKKARNERVIKKKNAWITLGTDRPAGVDSGYGGPGAQRVNRIDLVVGRMSSVQQKSGTRVDNSFTADAARIYISQGTKLDEEFGIAEGMVKAADIEGHSGIAIKADGVRVIGREGIKLVTGFDTNHDEKNSRGGNISRANPPIELISGNNTESYEMPRYDSPTEIRLETINYLQPVAMGDNTREALTELSTIIDQIWDALNSIILEQNAINSVIGVNAGAIARLAGIPATSPHAFTIYGRATSTMWKARINKMLWDIYYLKPYGYRYICSRNVFTT
;
A
#
# COMPACT_ATOMS: atom_id res chain seq x y z
N MET A 1 65.97 -18.35 -26.49
CA MET A 1 64.60 -18.42 -27.04
C MET A 1 64.07 -19.82 -26.80
N ALA A 2 63.12 -19.98 -25.87
CA ALA A 2 62.47 -21.27 -25.62
C ALA A 2 61.43 -21.53 -26.71
N LYS A 3 61.47 -22.71 -27.34
CA LYS A 3 60.44 -23.15 -28.28
C LYS A 3 59.27 -23.71 -27.47
N GLU A 4 58.17 -22.97 -27.42
CA GLU A 4 56.89 -23.52 -26.97
C GLU A 4 56.44 -24.62 -27.95
N THR A 5 56.29 -25.83 -27.46
CA THR A 5 55.65 -26.93 -28.19
C THR A 5 54.29 -27.17 -27.52
N LYS A 6 53.21 -26.97 -28.28
CA LYS A 6 51.85 -27.28 -27.82
C LYS A 6 51.73 -28.79 -27.65
N ILE A 7 51.31 -29.21 -26.46
CA ILE A 7 51.21 -30.62 -26.04
C ILE A 7 50.00 -31.32 -26.70
N TYR A 8 49.00 -30.56 -27.17
CA TYR A 8 47.82 -31.07 -27.86
C TYR A 8 47.44 -30.17 -29.03
N THR A 9 47.11 -30.80 -30.16
CA THR A 9 46.49 -30.14 -31.31
C THR A 9 44.96 -30.25 -31.23
N GLN A 10 44.26 -29.37 -31.93
CA GLN A 10 42.80 -29.33 -31.91
C GLN A 10 42.19 -30.62 -32.49
N ASP A 11 42.92 -31.27 -33.41
CA ASP A 11 42.56 -32.57 -33.96
C ASP A 11 42.64 -33.69 -32.91
N ASP A 12 43.62 -33.67 -32.00
CA ASP A 12 43.74 -34.64 -30.90
C ASP A 12 42.56 -34.57 -29.91
N MET A 13 42.03 -33.36 -29.67
CA MET A 13 40.82 -33.16 -28.86
C MET A 13 39.56 -33.66 -29.57
N THR A 14 39.51 -33.52 -30.89
CA THR A 14 38.36 -33.95 -31.70
C THR A 14 38.29 -35.48 -31.84
N GLU A 15 39.43 -36.17 -31.79
CA GLU A 15 39.47 -37.64 -31.71
C GLU A 15 39.06 -38.16 -30.33
N MET A 16 39.44 -37.48 -29.24
CA MET A 16 38.99 -37.87 -27.89
C MET A 16 37.48 -37.69 -27.69
N GLU A 17 36.86 -36.67 -28.28
CA GLU A 17 35.40 -36.50 -28.25
C GLU A 17 34.65 -37.61 -29.03
N LYS A 18 35.27 -38.22 -30.04
CA LYS A 18 34.68 -39.35 -30.79
C LYS A 18 34.79 -40.70 -30.08
N LEU A 19 35.64 -40.80 -29.05
CA LEU A 19 35.91 -42.04 -28.31
C LEU A 19 35.00 -42.24 -27.09
N VAL A 20 34.21 -41.23 -26.71
CA VAL A 20 33.21 -41.37 -25.66
C VAL A 20 31.88 -41.70 -26.33
N PRO A 21 31.43 -42.97 -26.33
CA PRO A 21 30.11 -43.30 -26.83
C PRO A 21 29.08 -42.47 -26.08
N THR A 22 28.12 -41.89 -26.79
CA THR A 22 27.00 -41.21 -26.14
C THR A 22 26.26 -42.23 -25.27
N ILE A 23 25.66 -41.78 -24.17
CA ILE A 23 24.88 -42.64 -23.25
C ILE A 23 23.84 -43.48 -24.02
N GLU A 24 23.36 -42.97 -25.15
CA GLU A 24 22.44 -43.65 -26.07
C GLU A 24 23.07 -44.89 -26.76
N GLU A 25 24.33 -44.81 -27.20
CA GLU A 25 25.05 -45.92 -27.86
C GLU A 25 25.47 -47.03 -26.86
N GLU A 26 25.86 -46.66 -25.63
CA GLU A 26 26.08 -47.63 -24.54
C GLU A 26 24.77 -48.32 -24.12
N MET A 27 23.63 -47.61 -24.17
CA MET A 27 22.34 -48.17 -23.77
C MET A 27 21.75 -49.14 -24.81
N GLU A 28 21.96 -48.90 -26.11
CA GLU A 28 21.56 -49.82 -27.18
C GLU A 28 22.36 -51.14 -27.12
N THR A 29 23.65 -51.08 -26.78
CA THR A 29 24.49 -52.28 -26.61
C THR A 29 24.07 -53.14 -25.41
N PHE A 30 23.46 -52.56 -24.38
CA PHE A 30 22.96 -53.28 -23.20
C PHE A 30 21.48 -53.71 -23.29
N GLY A 31 20.77 -53.42 -24.39
CA GLY A 31 19.40 -53.90 -24.61
C GLY A 31 18.36 -53.35 -23.63
N MET A 32 18.63 -52.21 -22.99
CA MET A 32 17.69 -51.57 -22.08
C MET A 32 16.71 -50.67 -22.86
N HIS A 33 15.43 -51.05 -22.91
CA HIS A 33 14.38 -50.18 -23.46
C HIS A 33 14.19 -48.96 -22.57
N ILE A 34 14.60 -47.78 -23.04
CA ILE A 34 14.28 -46.52 -22.37
C ILE A 34 12.77 -46.29 -22.52
N HIS A 35 12.03 -46.36 -21.43
CA HIS A 35 10.67 -45.82 -21.35
C HIS A 35 10.76 -44.29 -21.41
N GLN A 36 11.09 -43.73 -22.58
CA GLN A 36 11.05 -42.30 -22.80
C GLN A 36 9.60 -41.87 -22.75
N VAL A 37 9.27 -40.97 -21.84
CA VAL A 37 7.95 -40.33 -21.82
C VAL A 37 7.82 -39.56 -23.13
N PRO A 38 6.79 -39.84 -23.95
CA PRO A 38 6.60 -39.14 -25.21
C PRO A 38 6.58 -37.63 -24.96
N SER A 39 7.18 -36.89 -25.89
CA SER A 39 7.38 -35.44 -25.78
C SER A 39 6.08 -34.64 -25.61
N ASP A 40 4.91 -35.25 -25.73
CA ASP A 40 3.59 -34.63 -25.71
C ASP A 40 2.71 -35.04 -24.51
N LYS A 41 3.27 -35.66 -23.47
CA LYS A 41 2.49 -36.18 -22.33
C LYS A 41 2.47 -35.30 -21.10
N GLY A 42 3.45 -34.41 -20.91
CA GLY A 42 3.54 -33.50 -19.77
C GLY A 42 4.55 -33.89 -18.66
N PRO A 43 4.71 -35.18 -18.25
CA PRO A 43 5.69 -35.55 -17.23
C PRO A 43 7.12 -35.17 -17.64
N PHE A 44 7.97 -34.89 -16.64
CA PHE A 44 9.39 -34.56 -16.82
C PHE A 44 9.67 -33.32 -17.70
N GLY A 45 8.74 -32.36 -17.75
CA GLY A 45 8.91 -31.13 -18.53
C GLY A 45 8.64 -31.30 -20.03
N THR A 46 8.03 -32.43 -20.44
CA THR A 46 7.53 -32.63 -21.80
C THR A 46 6.31 -31.75 -22.08
N ASP A 47 5.93 -31.60 -23.34
CA ASP A 47 4.85 -30.72 -23.73
C ASP A 47 3.48 -31.24 -23.31
N THR A 48 2.83 -30.56 -22.37
CA THR A 48 1.42 -30.82 -22.07
C THR A 48 0.49 -30.32 -23.18
N PRO A 49 -0.53 -31.10 -23.60
CA PRO A 49 -1.52 -30.65 -24.56
C PRO A 49 -2.45 -29.60 -23.94
N GLU A 50 -2.21 -28.33 -24.28
CA GLU A 50 -3.04 -27.20 -23.87
C GLU A 50 -3.80 -26.59 -25.07
N PRO A 51 -4.98 -25.98 -24.84
CA PRO A 51 -5.67 -25.23 -25.87
C PRO A 51 -4.79 -24.06 -26.34
N ARG A 52 -4.57 -23.99 -27.65
CA ARG A 52 -3.69 -22.98 -28.26
C ARG A 52 -4.52 -21.82 -28.78
N ILE A 53 -4.39 -20.67 -28.15
CA ILE A 53 -5.03 -19.42 -28.58
C ILE A 53 -4.19 -18.70 -29.64
N LYS A 54 -4.86 -17.97 -30.53
CA LYS A 54 -4.23 -17.14 -31.56
C LYS A 54 -4.39 -15.66 -31.18
N TYR A 55 -3.34 -15.06 -30.64
CA TYR A 55 -3.35 -13.64 -30.32
C TYR A 55 -3.48 -12.77 -31.59
N LYS A 56 -4.41 -11.81 -31.57
CA LYS A 56 -4.58 -10.82 -32.63
C LYS A 56 -3.52 -9.73 -32.51
N LYS A 57 -2.38 -9.99 -33.12
CA LYS A 57 -1.23 -9.09 -33.19
C LYS A 57 -1.56 -7.82 -34.00
N ALA A 58 -1.21 -6.65 -33.48
CA ALA A 58 -1.23 -5.38 -34.22
C ALA A 58 -0.01 -5.26 -35.15
N ARG A 59 -0.08 -4.41 -36.18
CA ARG A 59 0.97 -4.28 -37.19
C ARG A 59 2.34 -3.90 -36.62
N ASN A 60 2.34 -3.06 -35.58
CA ASN A 60 3.52 -2.53 -34.91
C ASN A 60 4.01 -3.36 -33.71
N GLU A 61 3.38 -4.52 -33.43
CA GLU A 61 3.79 -5.35 -32.32
C GLU A 61 4.92 -6.31 -32.72
N ARG A 62 5.71 -6.74 -31.74
CA ARG A 62 6.60 -7.90 -31.83
C ARG A 62 6.24 -8.84 -30.70
N VAL A 63 5.90 -10.06 -31.05
CA VAL A 63 5.40 -11.06 -30.10
C VAL A 63 6.39 -12.21 -30.05
N ILE A 64 6.91 -12.46 -28.86
CA ILE A 64 7.75 -13.62 -28.54
C ILE A 64 6.90 -14.52 -27.65
N LYS A 65 6.77 -15.80 -27.99
CA LYS A 65 5.89 -16.72 -27.27
C LYS A 65 6.45 -18.12 -27.14
N LYS A 66 6.10 -18.79 -26.04
CA LYS A 66 6.25 -20.23 -25.84
C LYS A 66 4.98 -20.73 -25.16
N LYS A 67 4.20 -21.58 -25.84
CA LYS A 67 2.85 -22.02 -25.40
C LYS A 67 1.97 -20.81 -25.03
N ASN A 68 1.41 -20.80 -23.82
CA ASN A 68 0.53 -19.76 -23.30
C ASN A 68 1.28 -18.65 -22.53
N ALA A 69 2.61 -18.59 -22.64
CA ALA A 69 3.43 -17.48 -22.15
C ALA A 69 3.85 -16.55 -23.30
N TRP A 70 3.65 -15.25 -23.11
CA TRP A 70 3.77 -14.23 -24.15
C TRP A 70 4.53 -13.01 -23.64
N ILE A 71 5.43 -12.51 -24.47
CA ILE A 71 6.06 -11.19 -24.33
C ILE A 71 5.67 -10.40 -25.58
N THR A 72 4.88 -9.34 -25.39
CA THR A 72 4.43 -8.48 -26.48
C THR A 72 5.07 -7.10 -26.32
N LEU A 73 5.89 -6.72 -27.30
CA LEU A 73 6.46 -5.38 -27.43
C LEU A 73 5.62 -4.61 -28.44
N GLY A 74 5.28 -3.36 -28.17
CA GLY A 74 4.50 -2.54 -29.09
C GLY A 74 4.12 -1.19 -28.50
N THR A 75 2.98 -0.65 -28.93
CA THR A 75 2.39 0.56 -28.34
C THR A 75 1.25 0.22 -27.38
N ASP A 76 0.92 1.12 -26.48
CA ASP A 76 -0.20 1.04 -25.54
C ASP A 76 -1.49 0.55 -26.24
N ARG A 77 -2.03 -0.59 -25.80
CA ARG A 77 -3.18 -1.26 -26.44
C ARG A 77 -3.86 -2.23 -25.46
N PRO A 78 -4.61 -1.74 -24.48
CA PRO A 78 -5.15 -2.53 -23.39
C PRO A 78 -6.17 -3.59 -23.81
N ALA A 79 -6.88 -3.38 -24.93
CA ALA A 79 -7.88 -4.30 -25.47
C ALA A 79 -7.69 -4.56 -26.99
N GLY A 80 -8.61 -4.05 -27.81
CA GLY A 80 -8.63 -4.16 -29.28
C GLY A 80 -7.51 -3.38 -29.98
N VAL A 81 -7.40 -3.49 -31.30
CA VAL A 81 -6.35 -2.81 -32.09
C VAL A 81 -6.46 -1.27 -32.03
N ASP A 82 -7.67 -0.78 -31.80
CA ASP A 82 -8.07 0.62 -31.68
C ASP A 82 -8.04 1.16 -30.24
N SER A 83 -7.74 0.32 -29.25
CA SER A 83 -7.75 0.69 -27.83
C SER A 83 -6.47 1.37 -27.34
N GLY A 84 -6.56 2.08 -26.21
CA GLY A 84 -5.46 2.79 -25.58
C GLY A 84 -4.90 3.92 -26.45
N TYR A 85 -3.75 4.46 -26.06
CA TYR A 85 -3.13 5.54 -26.83
C TYR A 85 -2.43 5.08 -28.11
N GLY A 86 -2.12 3.79 -28.24
CA GLY A 86 -1.54 3.23 -29.46
C GLY A 86 -2.53 3.11 -30.62
N GLY A 87 -3.82 2.93 -30.34
CA GLY A 87 -4.89 2.91 -31.34
C GLY A 87 -4.93 4.16 -32.24
N PRO A 88 -5.01 5.38 -31.68
CA PRO A 88 -4.95 6.63 -32.44
C PRO A 88 -3.53 6.98 -32.94
N GLY A 89 -2.50 6.19 -32.63
CA GLY A 89 -1.14 6.41 -33.07
C GLY A 89 -0.39 7.50 -32.29
N ALA A 90 -0.67 7.65 -30.98
CA ALA A 90 0.06 8.59 -30.14
C ALA A 90 1.56 8.27 -30.12
N GLN A 91 2.39 9.30 -29.92
CA GLN A 91 3.83 9.14 -29.75
C GLN A 91 4.18 8.89 -28.28
N ARG A 92 5.34 8.27 -28.02
CA ARG A 92 5.89 8.00 -26.66
C ARG A 92 4.97 7.13 -25.78
N VAL A 93 4.30 6.16 -26.39
CA VAL A 93 3.41 5.21 -25.71
C VAL A 93 3.88 3.77 -25.92
N ASN A 94 5.20 3.56 -25.91
CA ASN A 94 5.76 2.22 -26.03
C ASN A 94 5.41 1.39 -24.79
N ARG A 95 5.16 0.10 -25.00
CA ARG A 95 4.80 -0.84 -23.94
C ARG A 95 5.56 -2.15 -24.02
N ILE A 96 5.68 -2.78 -22.86
CA ILE A 96 6.09 -4.17 -22.68
C ILE A 96 4.95 -4.87 -21.91
N ASP A 97 4.36 -5.87 -22.54
CA ASP A 97 3.25 -6.64 -21.96
C ASP A 97 3.70 -8.09 -21.75
N LEU A 98 3.89 -8.46 -20.48
CA LEU A 98 4.25 -9.81 -20.05
C LEU A 98 2.97 -10.51 -19.60
N VAL A 99 2.52 -11.51 -20.35
CA VAL A 99 1.23 -12.18 -20.08
C VAL A 99 1.38 -13.69 -20.13
N VAL A 100 0.83 -14.34 -19.11
CA VAL A 100 0.70 -15.79 -19.05
C VAL A 100 -0.78 -16.14 -18.93
N GLY A 101 -1.22 -17.16 -19.68
CA GLY A 101 -2.61 -17.61 -19.63
C GLY A 101 -3.59 -16.56 -20.14
N ARG A 102 -3.36 -16.05 -21.37
CA ARG A 102 -4.27 -15.06 -21.97
C ARG A 102 -5.69 -15.62 -22.07
N MET A 103 -6.67 -14.87 -21.58
CA MET A 103 -8.08 -15.25 -21.51
C MET A 103 -8.34 -16.62 -20.83
N SER A 104 -7.48 -17.03 -19.89
CA SER A 104 -7.62 -18.33 -19.21
C SER A 104 -8.88 -18.45 -18.38
N SER A 105 -9.46 -17.35 -17.90
CA SER A 105 -10.70 -17.38 -17.11
C SER A 105 -11.94 -17.70 -17.95
N VAL A 106 -11.84 -17.57 -19.28
CA VAL A 106 -12.92 -17.87 -20.22
C VAL A 106 -12.66 -19.25 -20.83
N GLN A 107 -13.66 -20.12 -20.84
CA GLN A 107 -13.53 -21.42 -21.52
C GLN A 107 -13.35 -21.21 -23.02
N GLN A 108 -12.15 -21.50 -23.55
CA GLN A 108 -11.82 -21.28 -24.95
C GLN A 108 -11.59 -22.59 -25.69
N LYS A 109 -12.10 -22.65 -26.93
CA LYS A 109 -11.75 -23.71 -27.88
C LYS A 109 -10.37 -23.41 -28.47
N SER A 110 -9.58 -24.46 -28.71
CA SER A 110 -8.28 -24.33 -29.38
C SER A 110 -8.46 -23.66 -30.75
N GLY A 111 -7.59 -22.69 -31.07
CA GLY A 111 -7.63 -21.89 -32.31
C GLY A 111 -8.41 -20.58 -32.22
N THR A 112 -9.07 -20.29 -31.09
CA THR A 112 -9.80 -19.02 -30.87
C THR A 112 -8.87 -17.82 -31.02
N ARG A 113 -9.33 -16.78 -31.75
CA ARG A 113 -8.59 -15.52 -31.91
C ARG A 113 -8.96 -14.56 -30.79
N VAL A 114 -7.97 -14.12 -30.02
CA VAL A 114 -8.18 -13.28 -28.83
C VAL A 114 -7.42 -11.97 -28.92
N ASP A 115 -8.05 -10.91 -28.41
CA ASP A 115 -7.42 -9.62 -28.14
C ASP A 115 -6.83 -9.59 -26.71
N ASN A 116 -6.33 -8.44 -26.27
CA ASN A 116 -5.94 -8.27 -24.88
C ASN A 116 -7.20 -8.17 -23.99
N SER A 117 -7.13 -8.72 -22.78
CA SER A 117 -8.14 -8.53 -21.75
C SER A 117 -7.49 -8.57 -20.37
N PHE A 118 -7.50 -7.45 -19.65
CA PHE A 118 -6.89 -7.40 -18.31
C PHE A 118 -7.72 -8.13 -17.24
N THR A 119 -8.97 -8.46 -17.55
CA THR A 119 -9.88 -9.15 -16.64
C THR A 119 -9.82 -10.66 -16.78
N ALA A 120 -9.54 -11.17 -17.99
CA ALA A 120 -9.66 -12.59 -18.27
C ALA A 120 -8.33 -13.37 -18.27
N ASP A 121 -7.20 -12.68 -18.14
CA ASP A 121 -5.89 -13.32 -18.09
C ASP A 121 -5.54 -13.86 -16.70
N ALA A 122 -4.74 -14.93 -16.65
CA ALA A 122 -4.27 -15.49 -15.38
C ALA A 122 -3.29 -14.56 -14.65
N ALA A 123 -2.26 -14.08 -15.35
CA ALA A 123 -1.24 -13.21 -14.76
C ALA A 123 -0.63 -12.28 -15.80
N ARG A 124 -0.49 -11.00 -15.43
CA ARG A 124 -0.03 -9.94 -16.31
C ARG A 124 0.82 -8.91 -15.55
N ILE A 125 1.94 -8.54 -16.16
CA ILE A 125 2.71 -7.33 -15.82
C ILE A 125 2.66 -6.43 -17.05
N TYR A 126 2.02 -5.28 -16.89
CA TYR A 126 1.84 -4.28 -17.94
C TYR A 126 2.73 -3.08 -17.67
N ILE A 127 3.69 -2.82 -18.56
CA ILE A 127 4.62 -1.69 -18.46
C ILE A 127 4.36 -0.79 -19.66
N SER A 128 4.03 0.48 -19.43
CA SER A 128 3.80 1.44 -20.50
C SER A 128 4.49 2.78 -20.20
N GLN A 129 5.00 3.43 -21.25
CA GLN A 129 5.55 4.78 -21.18
C GLN A 129 4.45 5.85 -21.03
N GLY A 130 3.24 5.56 -21.51
CA GLY A 130 2.09 6.44 -21.41
C GLY A 130 0.79 5.66 -21.59
N THR A 131 -0.01 5.57 -20.53
CA THR A 131 -1.29 4.86 -20.52
C THR A 131 -2.22 5.42 -19.44
N LYS A 132 -3.47 4.97 -19.43
CA LYS A 132 -4.45 5.24 -18.37
C LYS A 132 -4.62 3.98 -17.52
N LEU A 133 -3.77 3.77 -16.51
CA LEU A 133 -3.82 2.52 -15.76
C LEU A 133 -5.15 2.33 -15.01
N ASP A 134 -5.63 3.36 -14.31
CA ASP A 134 -6.80 3.22 -13.44
C ASP A 134 -8.07 2.89 -14.25
N GLU A 135 -8.29 3.59 -15.36
CA GLU A 135 -9.43 3.32 -16.26
C GLU A 135 -9.36 1.92 -16.87
N GLU A 136 -8.18 1.51 -17.35
CA GLU A 136 -8.03 0.25 -18.09
C GLU A 136 -8.05 -0.99 -17.17
N PHE A 137 -7.57 -0.84 -15.93
CA PHE A 137 -7.63 -1.90 -14.91
C PHE A 137 -8.89 -1.85 -14.05
N GLY A 138 -9.69 -0.78 -14.16
CA GLY A 138 -10.92 -0.55 -13.40
C GLY A 138 -10.65 -0.28 -11.91
N ILE A 139 -9.59 0.47 -11.60
CA ILE A 139 -9.17 0.78 -10.23
C ILE A 139 -9.91 2.03 -9.73
N ALA A 140 -10.30 2.04 -8.45
CA ALA A 140 -10.89 3.18 -7.79
C ALA A 140 -9.89 4.35 -7.70
N GLU A 141 -10.38 5.58 -7.88
CA GLU A 141 -9.55 6.77 -8.08
C GLU A 141 -8.74 7.20 -6.85
N GLY A 142 -9.13 6.82 -5.63
CA GLY A 142 -8.37 7.18 -4.42
C GLY A 142 -8.20 8.69 -4.21
N MET A 143 -7.05 9.14 -3.68
CA MET A 143 -6.69 10.56 -3.52
C MET A 143 -5.89 11.10 -4.71
N VAL A 144 -5.25 10.23 -5.49
CA VAL A 144 -4.57 10.58 -6.74
C VAL A 144 -5.54 10.45 -7.90
N LYS A 145 -6.05 11.58 -8.37
CA LYS A 145 -7.08 11.57 -9.41
C LYS A 145 -6.57 10.98 -10.71
N ALA A 146 -7.41 10.24 -11.42
CA ALA A 146 -7.05 9.61 -12.69
C ALA A 146 -6.61 10.66 -13.73
N ALA A 147 -7.23 11.85 -13.68
CA ALA A 147 -6.86 13.00 -14.49
C ALA A 147 -5.44 13.53 -14.22
N ASP A 148 -4.93 13.38 -13.00
CA ASP A 148 -3.58 13.82 -12.61
C ASP A 148 -2.49 12.89 -13.20
N ILE A 149 -2.84 11.63 -13.51
CA ILE A 149 -1.90 10.61 -13.98
C ILE A 149 -2.11 10.18 -15.43
N GLU A 150 -3.03 10.84 -16.14
CA GLU A 150 -3.45 10.45 -17.48
C GLU A 150 -2.27 10.42 -18.46
N GLY A 151 -1.96 9.23 -18.97
CA GLY A 151 -0.92 9.01 -19.96
C GLY A 151 0.51 9.13 -19.42
N HIS A 152 0.69 9.05 -18.10
CA HIS A 152 2.01 8.87 -17.51
C HIS A 152 2.53 7.44 -17.69
N SER A 153 3.82 7.27 -17.47
CA SER A 153 4.42 5.94 -17.43
C SER A 153 3.92 5.22 -16.19
N GLY A 154 3.62 3.93 -16.34
CA GLY A 154 3.12 3.15 -15.23
C GLY A 154 3.38 1.67 -15.42
N ILE A 155 3.38 0.98 -14.29
CA ILE A 155 3.47 -0.47 -14.21
C ILE A 155 2.26 -0.96 -13.43
N ALA A 156 1.47 -1.84 -14.04
CA ALA A 156 0.38 -2.54 -13.38
C ALA A 156 0.70 -4.03 -13.29
N ILE A 157 0.44 -4.63 -12.13
CA ILE A 157 0.65 -6.04 -11.85
C ILE A 157 -0.68 -6.64 -11.41
N LYS A 158 -1.15 -7.67 -12.11
CA LYS A 158 -2.42 -8.34 -11.79
C LYS A 158 -2.26 -9.85 -11.92
N ALA A 159 -2.66 -10.57 -10.88
CA ALA A 159 -2.70 -12.03 -10.79
C ALA A 159 -3.59 -12.44 -9.60
N ASP A 160 -3.96 -13.72 -9.50
CA ASP A 160 -4.73 -14.24 -8.36
C ASP A 160 -4.01 -14.09 -7.01
N GLY A 161 -2.68 -14.10 -7.03
CA GLY A 161 -1.86 -13.86 -5.85
C GLY A 161 -0.57 -13.16 -6.22
N VAL A 162 -0.33 -11.99 -5.62
CA VAL A 162 0.91 -11.21 -5.78
C VAL A 162 1.66 -11.24 -4.45
N ARG A 163 2.92 -11.68 -4.48
CA ARG A 163 3.79 -11.68 -3.31
C ARG A 163 5.05 -10.91 -3.66
N VAL A 164 5.34 -9.86 -2.90
CA VAL A 164 6.61 -9.14 -2.94
C VAL A 164 7.39 -9.59 -1.72
N ILE A 165 8.53 -10.26 -1.93
CA ILE A 165 9.32 -10.87 -0.85
C ILE A 165 10.73 -10.28 -0.88
N GLY A 166 11.09 -9.53 0.16
CA GLY A 166 12.45 -9.07 0.42
C GLY A 166 13.05 -9.84 1.59
N ARG A 167 14.22 -10.44 1.42
CA ARG A 167 14.90 -11.17 2.50
C ARG A 167 15.47 -10.24 3.58
N GLU A 168 15.76 -8.99 3.21
CA GLU A 168 16.33 -7.96 4.10
C GLU A 168 15.35 -6.80 4.36
N GLY A 169 14.20 -6.80 3.69
CA GLY A 169 13.17 -5.76 3.80
C GLY A 169 12.62 -5.30 2.45
N ILE A 170 11.57 -4.48 2.51
CA ILE A 170 10.95 -3.82 1.36
C ILE A 170 10.83 -2.33 1.70
N LYS A 171 11.33 -1.46 0.82
CA LYS A 171 11.20 -0.01 0.95
C LYS A 171 10.38 0.52 -0.21
N LEU A 172 9.27 1.18 0.09
CA LEU A 172 8.44 1.90 -0.89
C LEU A 172 8.66 3.40 -0.68
N VAL A 173 9.06 4.12 -1.73
CA VAL A 173 9.36 5.54 -1.70
C VAL A 173 8.56 6.25 -2.78
N THR A 174 7.95 7.37 -2.42
CA THR A 174 7.26 8.27 -3.34
C THR A 174 7.88 9.65 -3.28
N GLY A 175 7.77 10.41 -4.37
CA GLY A 175 8.34 11.76 -4.49
C GLY A 175 9.56 11.83 -5.40
N PHE A 176 10.31 12.93 -5.27
CA PHE A 176 11.47 13.22 -6.12
C PHE A 176 12.72 12.46 -5.69
N ASP A 177 13.63 12.27 -6.65
CA ASP A 177 15.05 12.04 -6.36
C ASP A 177 15.67 13.20 -5.56
N THR A 178 16.84 12.93 -4.98
CA THR A 178 17.71 13.81 -4.18
C THR A 178 17.87 15.24 -4.68
N ASN A 179 17.76 15.48 -5.99
CA ASN A 179 17.92 16.81 -6.59
C ASN A 179 16.62 17.62 -6.70
N HIS A 180 15.46 17.06 -6.32
CA HIS A 180 14.14 17.71 -6.33
C HIS A 180 13.69 18.34 -7.67
N ASP A 181 14.37 18.03 -8.79
CA ASP A 181 14.08 18.52 -10.15
C ASP A 181 13.69 17.38 -11.11
N GLU A 182 13.15 16.29 -10.55
CA GLU A 182 12.72 15.16 -11.36
C GLU A 182 11.41 15.47 -12.10
N LYS A 183 11.38 15.17 -13.40
CA LYS A 183 10.23 15.37 -14.28
C LYS A 183 9.54 14.04 -14.55
N ASN A 184 8.24 14.11 -14.83
CA ASN A 184 7.49 12.91 -15.23
C ASN A 184 7.97 12.36 -16.60
N SER A 185 7.45 11.19 -17.01
CA SER A 185 7.83 10.51 -18.26
C SER A 185 7.60 11.32 -19.54
N ARG A 186 6.84 12.43 -19.45
CA ARG A 186 6.56 13.36 -20.55
C ARG A 186 7.39 14.64 -20.49
N GLY A 187 8.21 14.83 -19.46
CA GLY A 187 9.02 16.03 -19.24
C GLY A 187 8.24 17.17 -18.58
N GLY A 188 7.07 16.90 -18.02
CA GLY A 188 6.30 17.84 -17.20
C GLY A 188 6.73 17.82 -15.74
N ASN A 189 6.45 18.91 -15.02
CA ASN A 189 6.69 18.99 -13.58
C ASN A 189 5.68 18.13 -12.82
N ILE A 190 6.12 17.51 -11.73
CA ILE A 190 5.26 16.71 -10.86
C ILE A 190 4.37 17.67 -10.06
N SER A 191 3.05 17.50 -10.16
CA SER A 191 2.05 18.42 -9.60
C SER A 191 2.03 18.45 -8.08
N ARG A 192 2.42 17.35 -7.43
CA ARG A 192 2.45 17.21 -5.97
C ARG A 192 3.87 16.99 -5.49
N ALA A 193 4.30 17.79 -4.53
CA ALA A 193 5.63 17.67 -3.95
C ALA A 193 5.84 16.32 -3.25
N ASN A 194 4.78 15.77 -2.64
CA ASN A 194 4.77 14.46 -1.99
C ASN A 194 3.58 13.64 -2.50
N PRO A 195 3.75 12.81 -3.55
CA PRO A 195 2.73 11.87 -3.99
C PRO A 195 2.40 10.87 -2.86
N PRO A 196 1.12 10.60 -2.57
CA PRO A 196 0.75 9.70 -1.49
C PRO A 196 0.93 8.22 -1.88
N ILE A 197 0.99 7.36 -0.87
CA ILE A 197 0.86 5.91 -0.98
C ILE A 197 -0.56 5.54 -0.53
N GLU A 198 -1.26 4.79 -1.36
CA GLU A 198 -2.64 4.38 -1.12
C GLU A 198 -2.75 2.85 -1.07
N LEU A 199 -3.32 2.34 0.02
CA LEU A 199 -3.58 0.93 0.24
C LEU A 199 -5.10 0.71 0.21
N ILE A 200 -5.64 0.47 -0.99
CA ILE A 200 -7.08 0.36 -1.22
C ILE A 200 -7.50 -1.12 -1.21
N SER A 201 -8.37 -1.48 -0.28
CA SER A 201 -8.97 -2.81 -0.21
C SER A 201 -10.35 -2.81 -0.88
N GLY A 202 -10.65 -3.90 -1.60
CA GLY A 202 -11.97 -4.09 -2.22
C GLY A 202 -12.31 -3.13 -3.35
N ASN A 203 -11.34 -2.37 -3.86
CA ASN A 203 -11.54 -1.37 -4.91
C ASN A 203 -12.67 -0.37 -4.59
N ASN A 204 -12.80 -0.01 -3.31
CA ASN A 204 -13.83 0.91 -2.82
C ASN A 204 -13.18 2.07 -2.08
N THR A 205 -13.54 3.29 -2.46
CA THR A 205 -13.09 4.54 -1.83
C THR A 205 -14.26 5.45 -1.45
N GLU A 206 -15.49 4.97 -1.60
CA GLU A 206 -16.70 5.76 -1.34
C GLU A 206 -16.89 6.01 0.15
N SER A 207 -17.21 7.25 0.51
CA SER A 207 -17.55 7.60 1.89
C SER A 207 -18.94 7.06 2.23
N TYR A 208 -19.13 6.63 3.48
CA TYR A 208 -20.42 6.18 3.99
C TYR A 208 -20.90 7.11 5.11
N GLU A 209 -22.21 7.27 5.23
CA GLU A 209 -22.82 8.10 6.27
C GLU A 209 -23.25 7.23 7.45
N MET A 210 -22.92 7.67 8.66
CA MET A 210 -23.44 7.07 9.88
C MET A 210 -24.15 8.09 10.77
N PRO A 211 -25.25 7.69 11.42
CA PRO A 211 -25.91 8.53 12.40
C PRO A 211 -25.01 8.66 13.63
N ARG A 212 -24.55 9.89 13.89
CA ARG A 212 -23.86 10.27 15.11
C ARG A 212 -24.86 10.90 16.08
N TYR A 213 -24.78 10.46 17.32
CA TYR A 213 -25.63 10.92 18.40
C TYR A 213 -24.90 12.00 19.20
N ASP A 214 -25.19 13.28 18.89
CA ASP A 214 -24.59 14.41 19.61
C ASP A 214 -25.37 14.73 20.89
N SER A 215 -26.65 14.36 20.96
CA SER A 215 -27.48 14.44 22.17
C SER A 215 -28.65 13.45 22.12
N PRO A 216 -29.34 13.18 23.25
CA PRO A 216 -30.58 12.37 23.31
C PRO A 216 -31.69 12.74 22.32
N THR A 217 -31.60 13.90 21.67
CA THR A 217 -32.64 14.43 20.79
C THR A 217 -32.11 14.86 19.42
N GLU A 218 -30.80 14.78 19.17
CA GLU A 218 -30.21 15.26 17.93
C GLU A 218 -29.35 14.19 17.27
N ILE A 219 -29.80 13.75 16.09
CA ILE A 219 -29.07 12.83 15.21
C ILE A 219 -28.52 13.66 14.05
N ARG A 220 -27.20 13.60 13.84
CA ARG A 220 -26.56 14.17 12.65
C ARG A 220 -25.97 13.04 11.82
N LEU A 221 -26.03 13.18 10.50
CA LEU A 221 -25.33 12.27 9.60
C LEU A 221 -23.88 12.73 9.50
N GLU A 222 -22.96 11.85 9.92
CA GLU A 222 -21.52 12.05 9.77
C GLU A 222 -21.03 11.25 8.58
N THR A 223 -20.48 11.92 7.58
CA THR A 223 -19.84 11.29 6.43
C THR A 223 -18.44 10.84 6.82
N ILE A 224 -18.21 9.53 6.84
CA ILE A 224 -16.92 8.92 7.14
C ILE A 224 -16.29 8.49 5.82
N ASN A 225 -15.09 9.02 5.54
CA ASN A 225 -14.31 8.57 4.39
C ASN A 225 -13.82 7.14 4.65
N TYR A 226 -14.03 6.25 3.68
CA TYR A 226 -13.56 4.87 3.76
C TYR A 226 -12.04 4.79 3.61
N LEU A 227 -11.46 5.62 2.73
CA LEU A 227 -10.01 5.80 2.66
C LEU A 227 -9.54 6.77 3.76
N GLN A 228 -8.78 6.26 4.72
CA GLN A 228 -8.34 6.98 5.91
C GLN A 228 -6.81 7.05 6.02
N PRO A 229 -6.26 8.12 6.60
CA PRO A 229 -4.82 8.21 6.84
C PRO A 229 -4.38 7.23 7.94
N VAL A 230 -3.22 6.59 7.75
CA VAL A 230 -2.65 5.65 8.74
C VAL A 230 -2.19 6.40 9.99
N ALA A 231 -2.47 5.86 11.18
CA ALA A 231 -2.00 6.43 12.44
C ALA A 231 -0.46 6.35 12.55
N MET A 232 0.17 7.46 12.90
CA MET A 232 1.61 7.54 13.13
C MET A 232 1.94 7.13 14.56
N GLY A 233 2.56 5.96 14.72
CA GLY A 233 2.77 5.31 16.03
C GLY A 233 3.42 6.20 17.10
N ASP A 234 4.49 6.93 16.77
CA ASP A 234 5.14 7.83 17.74
C ASP A 234 4.26 9.01 18.14
N ASN A 235 3.61 9.66 17.17
CA ASN A 235 2.69 10.76 17.45
C ASN A 235 1.48 10.28 18.26
N THR A 236 0.94 9.10 17.96
CA THR A 236 -0.15 8.49 18.72
C THR A 236 0.28 8.15 20.15
N ARG A 237 1.48 7.57 20.35
CA ARG A 237 2.03 7.29 21.68
C ARG A 237 2.15 8.57 22.52
N GLU A 238 2.73 9.62 21.93
CA GLU A 238 2.89 10.91 22.60
C GLU A 238 1.53 11.55 22.92
N ALA A 239 0.57 11.50 21.99
CA ALA A 239 -0.79 11.96 22.21
C ALA A 239 -1.43 11.27 23.42
N LEU A 240 -1.33 9.94 23.52
CA LEU A 240 -1.90 9.18 24.63
C LEU A 240 -1.18 9.45 25.95
N THR A 241 0.14 9.64 25.92
CA THR A 241 0.94 9.95 27.11
C THR A 241 0.58 11.33 27.67
N GLU A 242 0.45 12.33 26.80
CA GLU A 242 0.05 13.68 27.18
C GLU A 242 -1.40 13.71 27.65
N LEU A 243 -2.29 12.94 27.01
CA LEU A 243 -3.67 12.76 27.48
C LEU A 243 -3.72 12.15 28.89
N SER A 244 -2.91 11.12 29.16
CA SER A 244 -2.80 10.54 30.52
C SER A 244 -2.37 11.59 31.54
N THR A 245 -1.39 12.43 31.18
CA THR A 245 -0.90 13.51 32.06
C THR A 245 -2.00 14.54 32.33
N ILE A 246 -2.84 14.86 31.33
CA ILE A 246 -3.99 15.76 31.51
C ILE A 246 -5.02 15.12 32.46
N ILE A 247 -5.26 13.81 32.34
CA ILE A 247 -6.16 13.06 33.24
C ILE A 247 -5.61 13.08 34.68
N ASP A 248 -4.31 12.87 34.87
CA ASP A 248 -3.67 12.94 36.19
C ASP A 248 -3.82 14.33 36.82
N GLN A 249 -3.65 15.40 36.03
CA GLN A 249 -3.89 16.78 36.50
C GLN A 249 -5.33 17.01 36.96
N ILE A 250 -6.31 16.38 36.32
CA ILE A 250 -7.72 16.45 36.72
C ILE A 250 -7.92 15.68 38.02
N TRP A 251 -7.33 14.49 38.17
CA TRP A 251 -7.39 13.72 39.40
C TRP A 251 -6.74 14.44 40.59
N ASP A 252 -5.59 15.08 40.38
CA ASP A 252 -4.92 15.89 41.40
C ASP A 252 -5.78 17.07 41.84
N ALA A 253 -6.47 17.73 40.90
CA ALA A 253 -7.42 18.79 41.21
C ALA A 253 -8.59 18.27 42.05
N LEU A 254 -9.14 17.11 41.71
CA LEU A 254 -10.23 16.47 42.46
C LEU A 254 -9.79 16.05 43.87
N ASN A 255 -8.65 15.38 44.00
CA ASN A 255 -8.10 14.97 45.30
C ASN A 255 -7.84 16.17 46.21
N SER A 256 -7.35 17.28 45.65
CA SER A 256 -7.16 18.54 46.39
C SER A 256 -8.49 19.09 46.91
N ILE A 257 -9.57 19.02 46.12
CA ILE A 257 -10.91 19.43 46.57
C ILE A 257 -11.40 18.51 47.69
N ILE A 258 -11.24 17.19 47.56
CA ILE A 258 -11.71 16.21 48.55
C ILE A 258 -10.99 16.37 49.90
N LEU A 259 -9.66 16.47 49.89
CA LEU A 259 -8.85 16.62 51.12
C LEU A 259 -9.26 17.87 51.89
N GLU A 260 -9.47 18.97 51.19
CA GLU A 260 -9.83 20.23 51.82
C GLU A 260 -11.31 20.28 52.25
N GLN A 261 -12.22 19.62 51.53
CA GLN A 261 -13.61 19.45 51.98
C GLN A 261 -13.67 18.64 53.28
N ASN A 262 -12.83 17.61 53.41
CA ASN A 262 -12.69 16.86 54.66
C ASN A 262 -12.16 17.75 55.80
N ALA A 263 -11.21 18.66 55.52
CA ALA A 263 -10.72 19.62 56.50
C ALA A 263 -11.85 20.57 56.96
N ILE A 264 -12.63 21.15 56.03
CA ILE A 264 -13.79 21.98 56.37
C ILE A 264 -14.82 21.20 57.20
N ASN A 265 -15.18 19.99 56.76
CA ASN A 265 -16.15 19.15 57.46
C ASN A 265 -15.68 18.76 58.87
N SER A 266 -14.37 18.57 59.09
CA SER A 266 -13.82 18.31 60.43
C SER A 266 -13.94 19.53 61.36
N VAL A 267 -13.81 20.75 60.84
CA VAL A 267 -13.97 21.98 61.63
C VAL A 267 -15.45 22.24 61.96
N ILE A 268 -16.36 21.98 61.01
CA ILE A 268 -17.80 22.21 61.21
C ILE A 268 -18.47 21.06 61.97
N GLY A 269 -17.98 19.83 61.84
CA GLY A 269 -18.54 18.62 62.45
C GLY A 269 -18.23 18.45 63.95
N VAL A 270 -17.34 19.26 64.52
CA VAL A 270 -17.10 19.28 65.97
C VAL A 270 -18.16 20.16 66.63
N ASN A 271 -19.23 19.49 67.05
CA ASN A 271 -20.09 19.82 68.20
C ASN A 271 -21.36 20.65 67.92
N ALA A 272 -22.51 19.97 67.82
CA ALA A 272 -23.85 20.58 67.89
C ALA A 272 -24.11 21.32 69.24
N GLY A 273 -23.31 21.05 70.29
CA GLY A 273 -23.31 21.81 71.55
C GLY A 273 -22.45 23.08 71.55
N ALA A 274 -21.65 23.34 70.50
CA ALA A 274 -20.80 24.53 70.39
C ALA A 274 -21.42 25.67 69.55
N ILE A 275 -22.64 25.48 69.04
CA ILE A 275 -23.36 26.46 68.21
C ILE A 275 -23.56 27.79 68.95
N ALA A 276 -23.62 27.79 70.29
CA ALA A 276 -23.72 29.00 71.09
C ALA A 276 -22.40 29.79 71.28
N ARG A 277 -21.23 29.23 70.90
CA ARG A 277 -19.93 29.93 70.96
C ARG A 277 -19.44 30.40 69.59
N LEU A 278 -20.22 30.17 68.53
CA LEU A 278 -19.88 30.44 67.14
C LEU A 278 -20.42 31.76 66.59
N ALA A 279 -20.99 32.63 67.44
CA ALA A 279 -21.42 33.98 67.06
C ALA A 279 -20.27 34.95 66.69
N GLY A 280 -19.02 34.48 66.65
CA GLY A 280 -17.84 35.29 66.33
C GLY A 280 -16.78 34.60 65.47
N ILE A 281 -17.02 33.39 64.95
CA ILE A 281 -16.08 32.79 63.98
C ILE A 281 -16.61 33.16 62.60
N PRO A 282 -15.91 34.00 61.83
CA PRO A 282 -16.37 34.41 60.52
C PRO A 282 -16.56 33.17 59.66
N ALA A 283 -17.70 33.07 58.99
CA ALA A 283 -18.06 32.04 58.02
C ALA A 283 -17.15 32.03 56.75
N THR A 284 -15.94 32.56 56.87
CA THR A 284 -14.92 32.68 55.83
C THR A 284 -13.59 32.27 56.45
N SER A 285 -13.44 30.99 56.75
CA SER A 285 -12.10 30.43 56.97
C SER A 285 -11.24 30.81 55.75
N PRO A 286 -10.06 31.44 55.93
CA PRO A 286 -9.12 31.72 54.84
C PRO A 286 -8.81 30.47 54.00
N HIS A 287 -9.00 29.28 54.58
CA HIS A 287 -8.84 28.01 53.89
C HIS A 287 -9.86 27.84 52.75
N ALA A 288 -11.11 28.27 52.89
CA ALA A 288 -12.12 28.15 51.82
C ALA A 288 -11.77 28.96 50.56
N PHE A 289 -11.18 30.14 50.71
CA PHE A 289 -10.70 30.95 49.57
C PHE A 289 -9.46 30.34 48.92
N THR A 290 -8.56 29.72 49.70
CA THR A 290 -7.39 29.02 49.15
C THR A 290 -7.76 27.72 48.42
N ILE A 291 -8.85 27.04 48.82
CA ILE A 291 -9.39 25.85 48.15
C ILE A 291 -9.80 26.17 46.73
N TYR A 292 -10.64 27.21 46.58
CA TYR A 292 -11.09 27.64 45.26
C TYR A 292 -9.90 28.08 44.39
N GLY A 293 -8.94 28.83 44.94
CA GLY A 293 -7.78 29.29 44.18
C GLY A 293 -6.89 28.16 43.65
N ARG A 294 -6.57 27.14 44.47
CA ARG A 294 -5.68 26.04 44.06
C ARG A 294 -6.35 25.08 43.07
N ALA A 295 -7.58 24.66 43.35
CA ALA A 295 -8.30 23.75 42.48
C ALA A 295 -8.70 24.39 41.14
N THR A 296 -9.06 25.68 41.14
CA THR A 296 -9.35 26.38 39.88
C THR A 296 -8.09 26.58 39.03
N SER A 297 -6.92 26.80 39.66
CA SER A 297 -5.65 26.94 38.94
C SER A 297 -5.24 25.64 38.24
N THR A 298 -5.38 24.47 38.89
CA THR A 298 -5.06 23.18 38.29
C THR A 298 -6.06 22.81 37.19
N MET A 299 -7.36 23.04 37.40
CA MET A 299 -8.39 22.83 36.37
C MET A 299 -8.20 23.75 35.16
N TRP A 300 -7.80 25.01 35.38
CA TRP A 300 -7.49 25.94 34.29
C TRP A 300 -6.31 25.46 33.45
N LYS A 301 -5.24 24.97 34.09
CA LYS A 301 -4.08 24.37 33.41
C LYS A 301 -4.50 23.13 32.61
N ALA A 302 -5.25 22.21 33.20
CA ALA A 302 -5.73 21.01 32.51
C ALA A 302 -6.57 21.36 31.27
N ARG A 303 -7.41 22.40 31.35
CA ARG A 303 -8.21 22.87 30.22
C ARG A 303 -7.35 23.44 29.08
N ILE A 304 -6.34 24.25 29.41
CA ILE A 304 -5.40 24.78 28.40
C ILE A 304 -4.63 23.62 27.75
N ASN A 305 -4.10 22.69 28.55
CA ASN A 305 -3.36 21.54 28.04
C ASN A 305 -4.21 20.69 27.12
N LYS A 306 -5.47 20.43 27.47
CA LYS A 306 -6.43 19.74 26.60
C LYS A 306 -6.66 20.47 25.28
N MET A 307 -6.81 21.80 25.31
CA MET A 307 -6.99 22.59 24.09
C MET A 307 -5.74 22.53 23.19
N LEU A 308 -4.55 22.61 23.77
CA LEU A 308 -3.30 22.48 23.02
C LEU A 308 -3.14 21.07 22.45
N TRP A 309 -3.47 20.04 23.24
CA TRP A 309 -3.50 18.66 22.81
C TRP A 309 -4.41 18.44 21.59
N ASP A 310 -5.62 19.00 21.60
CA ASP A 310 -6.54 18.94 20.46
C ASP A 310 -5.90 19.56 19.20
N ILE A 311 -5.25 20.72 19.35
CA ILE A 311 -4.62 21.44 18.23
C ILE A 311 -3.41 20.66 17.70
N TYR A 312 -2.58 20.11 18.58
CA TYR A 312 -1.32 19.47 18.20
C TYR A 312 -1.51 18.09 17.58
N TYR A 313 -2.44 17.29 18.12
CA TYR A 313 -2.59 15.89 17.74
C TYR A 313 -3.81 15.64 16.85
N LEU A 314 -4.91 16.38 16.98
CA LEU A 314 -6.15 16.09 16.24
C LEU A 314 -6.37 16.96 15.01
N LYS A 315 -5.67 18.10 14.89
CA LYS A 315 -5.83 18.98 13.72
C LYS A 315 -4.79 18.65 12.65
N PRO A 316 -5.17 18.62 11.35
CA PRO A 316 -4.24 18.31 10.26
C PRO A 316 -3.02 19.22 10.19
N TYR A 317 -3.15 20.48 10.62
CA TYR A 317 -2.07 21.47 10.69
C TYR A 317 -1.24 21.39 11.99
N GLY A 318 -1.64 20.53 12.94
CA GLY A 318 -0.88 20.24 14.14
C GLY A 318 0.49 19.66 13.78
N TYR A 319 1.52 20.06 14.51
CA TYR A 319 2.89 19.62 14.25
C TYR A 319 3.11 18.13 14.59
N ARG A 320 2.30 17.58 15.50
CA ARG A 320 2.26 16.16 15.91
C ARG A 320 0.93 15.51 15.54
N TYR A 321 0.34 15.91 14.42
CA TYR A 321 -0.91 15.34 13.95
C TYR A 321 -0.82 13.81 13.94
N ILE A 322 -1.81 13.10 14.49
CA ILE A 322 -1.72 11.66 14.70
C ILE A 322 -1.86 10.85 13.41
N CYS A 323 -2.45 11.42 12.36
CA CYS A 323 -2.63 10.71 11.10
C CYS A 323 -1.58 11.10 10.05
N SER A 324 -1.12 10.12 9.28
CA SER A 324 -0.20 10.34 8.16
C SER A 324 -0.81 11.27 7.11
N ARG A 325 0.00 12.18 6.56
CA ARG A 325 -0.44 13.06 5.47
C ARG A 325 -0.25 12.43 4.08
N ASN A 326 0.59 11.40 4.01
CA ASN A 326 1.06 10.83 2.75
C ASN A 326 0.70 9.34 2.59
N VAL A 327 0.22 8.66 3.63
CA VAL A 327 -0.10 7.22 3.58
C VAL A 327 -1.54 7.01 4.01
N PHE A 328 -2.31 6.42 3.12
CA PHE A 328 -3.74 6.18 3.29
C PHE A 328 -4.06 4.68 3.14
N THR A 329 -5.03 4.21 3.91
CA THR A 329 -5.53 2.84 3.90
C THR A 329 -7.04 2.84 4.07
N THR A 330 -7.71 1.86 3.47
CA THR A 330 -9.10 1.49 3.82
C THR A 330 -9.13 0.50 4.97
#